data_AF-A0A248LDC0-F1
#
_entry.id   AF-A0A248LDC0-F1
#
_cell.length_a   1.000
_cell.length_b   1.000
_cell.length_c   1.000
_cell.angle_alpha   90.00
_cell.angle_beta   90.00
_cell.angle_gamma   90.00
#
_symmetry.space_group_name_H-M   'P 1'
#
loop_
_entity.id
_entity.type
_entity.pdbx_description
1 polymer ?
#
loop_
_entity_poly.entity_id
_entity_poly.type
_entity_poly.pdbx_seq_one_letter_code
_entity_poly.pdbx_strand_id
1 'polypeptide(L)' 'MLPECIPDQRELTRRMRIVKTLRKLGKTDEAIAKSLYVPVEWVRSVEDNLSNTSYQQSS' A
#
# COMPACT_ATOMS: atom_id res chain seq x y z
N MET A 1 8.12 -29.04 -1.38
CA MET A 1 7.12 -28.05 -1.85
C MET A 1 7.46 -26.74 -1.17
N LEU A 2 7.72 -25.66 -1.92
CA LEU A 2 7.93 -24.34 -1.31
C LEU A 2 6.61 -23.92 -0.64
N PRO A 3 6.59 -23.48 0.63
CA PRO A 3 5.35 -22.98 1.21
C PRO A 3 4.90 -21.76 0.43
N GLU A 4 3.63 -21.75 0.01
CA GLU A 4 3.01 -20.58 -0.61
C GLU A 4 3.07 -19.43 0.39
N CYS A 5 3.99 -18.50 0.13
CA CYS A 5 4.22 -17.34 0.97
C CYS A 5 3.08 -16.35 0.72
N ILE A 6 1.89 -16.66 1.24
CA ILE A 6 0.79 -15.70 1.31
C ILE A 6 1.34 -14.52 2.13
N PRO A 7 1.48 -13.32 1.57
CA PRO A 7 1.94 -12.18 2.34
C PRO A 7 0.95 -12.00 3.49
N ASP A 8 1.45 -12.19 4.71
CA ASP A 8 0.66 -12.03 5.93
C ASP A 8 -0.06 -10.67 5.85
N GLN A 9 -1.37 -10.63 6.11
CA GLN A 9 -2.17 -9.41 6.02
C GLN A 9 -1.53 -8.24 6.79
N ARG A 10 -0.78 -8.55 7.85
CA ARG A 10 0.01 -7.60 8.64
C ARG A 10 1.18 -7.01 7.85
N GLU A 11 1.86 -7.80 7.04
CA GLU A 11 2.92 -7.35 6.15
C GLU A 11 2.37 -6.43 5.06
N LEU A 12 1.25 -6.79 4.44
CA LEU A 12 0.58 -5.93 3.46
C LEU A 12 0.22 -4.57 4.08
N THR A 13 -0.37 -4.60 5.29
CA THR A 13 -0.70 -3.40 6.06
C THR A 13 0.54 -2.56 6.38
N ARG A 14 1.66 -3.21 6.74
CA ARG A 14 2.92 -2.53 7.01
C ARG A 14 3.48 -1.85 5.76
N ARG A 15 3.49 -2.54 4.62
CA ARG A 15 3.95 -1.98 3.33
C ARG A 15 3.12 -0.76 2.93
N MET A 16 1.79 -0.83 3.07
CA MET A 16 0.90 0.31 2.81
C MET A 16 1.19 1.53 3.71
N ARG A 17 1.50 1.31 5.01
CA ARG A 17 1.91 2.40 5.90
C ARG A 17 3.24 3.02 5.47
N ILE A 18 4.21 2.21 5.04
CA ILE A 18 5.50 2.69 4.55
C ILE A 18 5.32 3.56 3.30
N VAL A 19 4.48 3.14 2.34
CA VAL A 19 4.14 3.95 1.16
C VAL A 19 3.62 5.33 1.58
N LYS A 20 2.63 5.37 2.48
CA LYS A 20 2.03 6.63 2.97
C LYS A 20 3.06 7.54 3.64
N THR A 21 3.94 6.97 4.47
CA THR A 21 5.01 7.75 5.14
C THR A 21 6.00 8.31 4.14
N LEU A 22 6.48 7.50 3.19
CA LEU A 22 7.47 7.95 2.20
C LEU A 22 6.90 9.03 1.27
N ARG A 23 5.63 8.96 0.90
CA ARG A 23 4.95 10.03 0.16
C ARG A 23 4.86 11.33 0.95
N LYS A 24 4.52 11.27 2.25
CA LYS A 24 4.54 12.45 3.14
C LYS A 24 5.92 13.08 3.25
N LEU A 25 6.98 12.30 3.07
CA LEU A 25 8.37 12.79 3.02
C LEU A 25 8.76 13.32 1.62
N GLY A 26 7.85 13.37 0.66
CA GLY A 26 8.07 13.88 -0.69
C GLY A 26 8.80 12.91 -1.62
N LYS A 27 8.86 11.61 -1.30
CA LYS A 27 9.43 10.60 -2.21
C LYS A 27 8.47 10.33 -3.37
N THR A 28 9.03 10.16 -4.57
CA THR A 28 8.26 9.76 -5.76
C THR A 28 7.82 8.30 -5.68
N ASP A 29 6.73 7.96 -6.36
CA ASP A 29 6.21 6.59 -6.39
C ASP A 29 7.23 5.57 -6.89
N GLU A 30 8.07 5.97 -7.87
CA GLU A 30 9.13 5.13 -8.42
C GLU A 30 10.20 4.78 -7.36
N ALA A 31 10.60 5.77 -6.55
CA ALA A 31 11.56 5.56 -5.47
C ALA A 31 10.99 4.65 -4.38
N ILE A 32 9.70 4.79 -4.08
CA ILE A 32 8.98 3.96 -3.11
C ILE A 32 8.86 2.53 -3.61
N ALA A 33 8.43 2.35 -4.87
CA ALA A 33 8.30 1.05 -5.53
C ALA A 33 9.64 0.29 -5.51
N LYS A 34 10.73 0.97 -5.87
CA LYS A 34 12.10 0.43 -5.79
C LYS A 34 12.51 0.05 -4.36
N SER A 35 12.13 0.85 -3.36
CA SER A 35 12.48 0.59 -1.96
C SER A 35 11.74 -0.61 -1.36
N LEU A 36 10.52 -0.87 -1.85
CA LEU A 36 9.65 -1.94 -1.37
C LEU A 36 9.69 -3.20 -2.24
N TYR A 37 10.46 -3.19 -3.34
CA TYR A 37 10.49 -4.26 -4.33
C TYR A 37 9.08 -4.63 -4.83
N VAL A 38 8.29 -3.62 -5.17
CA VAL A 38 6.92 -3.77 -5.68
C VAL A 38 6.73 -2.98 -6.98
N PRO A 39 5.71 -3.31 -7.80
CA PRO A 39 5.35 -2.51 -8.96
C PRO A 39 4.91 -1.09 -8.58
N VAL A 40 5.20 -0.11 -9.42
CA VAL A 40 4.75 1.28 -9.21
C VAL A 40 3.22 1.39 -9.22
N GLU A 41 2.55 0.56 -10.02
CA GLU A 41 1.08 0.47 -10.06
C GLU A 41 0.50 0.07 -8.71
N TRP A 42 1.14 -0.86 -8.00
CA TRP A 42 0.72 -1.24 -6.65
C TRP A 42 0.81 -0.06 -5.68
N VAL A 43 1.88 0.73 -5.75
CA VAL A 43 2.07 1.94 -4.93
C VAL A 43 0.96 2.95 -5.22
N ARG A 44 0.62 3.16 -6.50
CA ARG A 44 -0.49 4.04 -6.94
C ARG A 44 -1.85 3.56 -6.42
N SER A 45 -2.11 2.25 -6.40
CA SER A 45 -3.35 1.66 -5.86
C SER A 45 -3.53 1.85 -4.34
N VAL A 46 -2.49 2.23 -3.59
CA VAL A 46 -2.60 2.48 -2.13
C VAL A 46 -3.43 3.73 -1.81
N GLU A 47 -3.64 4.66 -2.76
CA GLU A 47 -4.46 5.88 -2.53
C GLU A 47 -5.96 5.63 -2.59
N ASP A 48 -6.38 4.71 -3.46
CA ASP A 48 -7.80 4.47 -3.77
C ASP A 48 -8.60 3.95 -2.57
N ASN A 49 -7.92 3.36 -1.58
CA ASN A 49 -8.55 2.80 -0.39
C ASN A 49 -9.02 3.86 0.64
N LEU A 50 -8.77 5.16 0.43
CA LEU A 50 -9.28 6.20 1.34
C LEU A 50 -10.61 6.82 0.89
N SER A 51 -10.95 6.75 -0.40
CA SER A 51 -12.12 7.43 -0.96
C SER A 51 -13.43 6.65 -0.82
N ASN A 52 -13.38 5.36 -0.44
CA ASN A 52 -14.56 4.50 -0.30
C ASN A 52 -15.07 4.29 1.15
N THR A 53 -14.44 4.88 2.18
CA THR A 53 -14.97 4.91 3.57
C THR A 53 -15.76 6.20 3.80
N SER A 54 -16.73 6.48 2.94
CA SER A 54 -17.69 7.58 3.15
C SER A 54 -19.14 7.21 2.85
N TYR A 55 -19.41 5.94 2.54
CA TYR A 55 -20.77 5.44 2.37
C TYR A 55 -20.95 4.21 3.27
N GLN A 56 -21.37 4.45 4.52
CA GLN A 56 -22.16 3.57 5.41
C GLN A 56 -22.23 4.24 6.80
N GLN A 57 -22.79 5.44 6.84
CA GLN A 57 -23.41 6.03 8.04
C GLN A 57 -24.75 6.63 7.60
N SER A 58 -25.68 5.77 7.22
CA SER A 58 -27.10 6.10 7.10
C SER A 58 -27.88 4.81 7.16
N SER A 59 -28.31 4.43 8.36
CA SER A 59 -29.61 3.85 8.72
C SER A 59 -29.65 3.55 10.21
#